data_AF-A0A0C9XQ14-F1
#
_entry.id   AF-A0A0C9XQ14-F1
#
_cell.length_a   1.000
_cell.length_b   1.000
_cell.length_c   1.000
_cell.angle_alpha   90.00
_cell.angle_beta   90.00
_cell.angle_gamma   90.00
#
_symmetry.space_group_name_H-M   'P 1'
#
loop_
_entity.id
_entity.type
_entity.pdbx_description
1 polymer ?
#
loop_
_entity_poly.entity_id
_entity_poly.type
_entity_poly.pdbx_seq_one_letter_code
_entity_poly.pdbx_strand_id
1 'polypeptide(L)'
;MPIEKRKPCNKPLPYNRKPREPKVKDAPATSAQPIIHASCENLTLNDLFTVFAYIDLHPTLLQASVVDHFKTLPSGALIFTQSTLPHKLK
;
A
#
# COMPACT_ATOMS: atom_id res chain seq x y z
N MET A 1 -5.42 -53.52 -14.42
CA MET A 1 -5.85 -52.12 -14.55
C MET A 1 -5.30 -51.56 -15.86
N PRO A 2 -6.12 -51.11 -16.81
CA PRO A 2 -5.61 -50.50 -18.04
C PRO A 2 -5.07 -49.10 -17.75
N ILE A 3 -3.90 -48.77 -18.31
CA ILE A 3 -3.28 -47.46 -18.23
C ILE A 3 -3.90 -46.57 -19.32
N GLU A 4 -4.66 -45.55 -18.93
CA GLU A 4 -5.20 -44.56 -19.86
C GLU A 4 -4.10 -43.58 -20.28
N LYS A 5 -3.64 -43.72 -21.53
CA LYS A 5 -2.74 -42.73 -22.14
C LYS A 5 -3.57 -41.57 -22.66
N ARG A 6 -3.34 -40.37 -22.09
CA ARG A 6 -3.99 -39.12 -22.52
C ARG A 6 -3.57 -38.77 -23.94
N LYS A 7 -4.52 -38.25 -24.74
CA LYS A 7 -4.24 -37.78 -26.10
C LYS A 7 -3.22 -36.63 -26.08
N PRO A 8 -2.31 -36.55 -27.07
CA PRO A 8 -1.38 -35.43 -27.21
C PRO A 8 -2.16 -34.12 -27.36
N CYS A 9 -1.81 -33.13 -26.53
CA CYS A 9 -2.43 -31.80 -26.60
C CYS A 9 -1.74 -30.98 -27.69
N ASN A 10 -2.48 -30.55 -28.72
CA ASN A 10 -1.94 -29.69 -29.77
C ASN A 10 -1.66 -28.29 -29.21
N LYS A 11 -0.40 -27.86 -29.29
CA LYS A 11 -0.02 -26.50 -28.92
C LYS A 11 -0.59 -25.53 -29.98
N PRO A 12 -1.19 -24.41 -29.58
CA PRO A 12 -1.64 -23.41 -30.54
C PRO A 12 -0.43 -22.88 -31.32
N LEU A 13 -0.67 -22.53 -32.59
CA LEU A 13 0.35 -21.89 -33.41
C LEU A 13 0.82 -20.59 -32.76
N PRO A 14 2.11 -20.23 -32.90
CA PRO A 14 2.62 -18.95 -32.40
C PRO A 14 1.82 -17.80 -33.02
N TYR A 15 1.35 -16.89 -32.18
CA TYR A 15 0.60 -15.72 -32.63
C TYR A 15 1.48 -14.85 -33.55
N ASN A 16 1.00 -14.56 -34.76
CA ASN A 16 1.72 -13.76 -35.73
C ASN A 16 1.67 -12.27 -35.30
N ARG A 17 2.61 -11.86 -34.43
CA ARG A 17 2.74 -10.45 -34.00
C ARG A 17 3.44 -9.64 -35.08
N LYS A 18 2.78 -8.58 -35.55
CA LYS A 18 3.45 -7.57 -36.38
C LYS A 18 4.61 -6.93 -35.60
N PRO A 19 5.77 -6.66 -36.22
CA PRO A 19 6.86 -5.93 -35.57
C PRO A 19 6.37 -4.57 -35.10
N ARG A 20 6.66 -4.22 -33.84
CA ARG A 20 6.34 -2.91 -33.29
C ARG A 20 7.40 -1.92 -33.76
N GLU A 21 6.98 -0.82 -34.37
CA GLU A 21 7.89 0.24 -34.79
C GLU A 21 8.66 0.80 -33.58
N PRO A 22 9.97 1.07 -33.71
CA PRO A 22 10.74 1.72 -32.67
C PRO A 22 10.25 3.16 -32.52
N LYS A 23 9.73 3.49 -31.33
CA LYS A 23 9.39 4.87 -30.98
C LYS A 23 10.68 5.69 -30.93
N VAL A 24 10.72 6.81 -31.67
CA VAL A 24 11.71 7.88 -31.49
C VAL A 24 11.70 8.29 -30.02
N LYS A 25 12.87 8.30 -29.38
CA LYS A 25 13.03 8.78 -28.01
C LYS A 25 13.03 10.31 -28.00
N ASP A 26 11.85 10.88 -28.08
CA ASP A 26 11.53 12.11 -27.36
C ASP A 26 10.29 11.78 -26.54
N ALA A 27 10.45 11.84 -25.22
CA ALA A 27 9.72 11.03 -24.24
C ALA A 27 8.19 10.98 -24.47
N PRO A 28 7.54 9.82 -24.25
CA PRO A 28 6.09 9.73 -24.37
C PRO A 28 5.43 10.70 -23.37
N ALA A 29 4.53 11.55 -23.86
CA ALA A 29 3.60 12.31 -23.03
C ALA A 29 2.88 11.30 -22.13
N THR A 30 3.32 11.24 -20.89
CA THR A 30 2.86 10.28 -19.90
C THR A 30 1.63 10.89 -19.27
N SER A 31 0.46 10.26 -19.43
CA SER A 31 -0.76 10.67 -18.73
C SER A 31 -0.71 10.36 -17.24
N ALA A 32 0.36 9.71 -16.76
CA ALA A 32 0.59 9.56 -15.34
C ALA A 32 0.80 10.95 -14.78
N GLN A 33 -0.18 11.40 -14.00
CA GLN A 33 0.02 12.54 -13.14
C GLN A 33 1.24 12.21 -12.27
N PRO A 34 2.16 13.17 -12.06
CA PRO A 34 3.11 13.01 -10.97
C PRO A 34 2.28 12.69 -9.74
N ILE A 35 2.73 11.73 -8.94
CA ILE A 35 2.28 11.64 -7.57
C ILE A 35 2.71 12.98 -6.98
N ILE A 36 1.82 13.96 -7.02
CA ILE A 36 1.89 15.09 -6.12
C ILE A 36 1.83 14.36 -4.79
N HIS A 37 2.99 14.24 -4.14
CA HIS A 37 3.04 13.92 -2.75
C HIS A 37 2.33 15.10 -2.07
N ALA A 38 0.99 15.11 -2.12
CA ALA A 38 0.21 15.50 -0.98
C ALA A 38 0.88 14.75 0.15
N SER A 39 1.35 15.49 1.15
CA SER A 39 2.08 15.01 2.31
C SER A 39 1.24 13.98 3.08
N CYS A 40 1.07 12.80 2.52
CA CYS A 40 0.66 11.60 3.21
C CYS A 40 1.96 10.99 3.69
N GLU A 41 2.54 11.67 4.68
CA GLU A 41 3.63 11.22 5.52
C GLU A 41 3.12 9.99 6.27
N ASN A 42 3.18 8.83 5.62
CA ASN A 42 2.76 7.59 6.23
C ASN A 42 3.55 7.40 7.53
N LEU A 43 2.83 7.19 8.64
CA LEU A 43 3.39 6.79 9.93
C LEU A 43 4.53 5.80 9.71
N THR A 44 5.71 6.10 10.24
CA THR A 44 6.80 5.13 10.17
C THR A 44 6.44 3.92 11.03
N LEU A 45 7.05 2.76 10.75
CA LEU A 45 6.85 1.56 11.57
C LEU A 45 7.14 1.83 13.05
N ASN A 46 8.14 2.66 13.33
CA ASN A 46 8.48 3.06 14.69
C ASN A 46 7.37 3.89 15.36
N ASP A 47 6.78 4.83 14.60
CA ASP A 47 5.67 5.65 15.08
C ASP A 47 4.45 4.78 15.40
N LEU A 48 4.17 3.77 14.55
CA LEU A 48 3.11 2.79 14.81
C LEU A 48 3.32 2.02 16.10
N PHE A 49 4.54 1.52 16.35
CA PHE A 49 4.85 0.83 17.61
C PHE A 49 4.73 1.76 18.82
N THR A 50 5.12 3.02 18.68
CA THR A 50 5.03 4.03 19.74
C THR A 50 3.58 4.32 20.09
N VAL A 51 2.72 4.49 19.09
CA VAL A 51 1.28 4.70 19.28
C VAL A 51 0.63 3.46 19.91
N PHE A 52 1.04 2.26 19.51
CA PHE A 52 0.52 1.01 20.09
C PHE A 52 0.90 0.85 21.57
N ALA A 53 2.17 1.10 21.92
CA ALA A 53 2.64 1.07 23.31
C ALA A 53 1.92 2.11 24.19
N TYR A 54 1.62 3.29 23.64
CA TYR A 54 0.85 4.32 24.34
C TYR A 54 -0.60 3.89 24.61
N ILE A 55 -1.24 3.24 23.64
CA ILE A 55 -2.59 2.68 23.82
C ILE A 55 -2.61 1.61 24.91
N ASP A 56 -1.63 0.70 24.91
CA ASP A 56 -1.55 -0.37 25.90
C ASP A 56 -1.30 0.17 27.32
N LEU A 57 -0.53 1.26 27.45
CA LEU A 57 -0.31 1.94 28.73
C LEU A 57 -1.56 2.68 29.23
N HIS A 58 -2.47 3.06 28.32
CA HIS A 58 -3.63 3.89 28.61
C HIS A 58 -4.95 3.29 28.07
N PRO A 59 -5.40 2.14 28.61
CA PRO A 59 -6.57 1.42 28.11
C PRO A 59 -7.90 2.17 28.31
N THR A 60 -7.92 3.21 29.16
CA THR A 60 -9.11 4.03 29.43
C THR A 60 -9.19 5.29 28.58
N LEU A 61 -8.15 5.61 27.80
CA LEU A 61 -8.15 6.81 26.97
C LEU A 61 -9.01 6.60 25.74
N LEU A 62 -9.84 7.61 25.45
CA LEU A 62 -10.60 7.67 24.22
C LEU A 62 -9.63 7.81 23.05
N GLN A 63 -9.90 7.09 21.96
CA GLN A 63 -9.08 7.10 20.76
C GLN A 63 -8.82 8.50 20.19
N ALA A 64 -9.79 9.42 20.30
CA ALA A 64 -9.63 10.81 19.91
C ALA A 64 -8.54 11.53 20.74
N SER A 65 -8.48 11.24 22.06
CA SER A 65 -7.46 11.79 22.95
C SER A 65 -6.05 11.28 22.60
N VAL A 66 -5.94 10.04 22.13
CA VAL A 66 -4.67 9.49 21.64
C VAL A 66 -4.22 10.25 20.39
N VAL A 67 -5.11 10.43 19.42
CA VAL A 67 -4.80 11.16 18.18
C VAL A 67 -4.40 12.60 18.49
N ASP A 68 -5.09 13.28 19.40
CA ASP A 68 -4.76 14.66 19.76
C ASP A 68 -3.41 14.77 20.48
N HIS A 69 -3.07 13.80 21.34
CA HIS A 69 -1.75 13.74 21.98
C HIS A 69 -0.63 13.69 20.92
N PHE A 70 -0.73 12.79 19.94
CA PHE A 70 0.30 12.61 18.91
C PHE A 70 0.34 13.73 17.86
N LYS A 71 -0.75 14.51 17.70
CA LYS A 71 -0.74 15.76 16.91
C LYS A 71 0.04 16.88 17.57
N THR A 72 0.07 16.91 18.91
CA THR A 72 0.76 17.98 19.67
C THR A 72 2.26 17.74 19.86
N LEU A 73 2.78 16.58 19.46
CA LEU A 73 4.19 16.23 19.63
C LEU A 73 5.09 16.97 18.62
N PRO A 74 6.08 17.76 19.08
CA PRO A 74 6.94 18.56 18.20
C PRO A 74 7.97 17.74 17.42
N SER A 75 8.25 16.51 17.84
CA SER A 75 9.27 15.63 17.23
C SER A 75 8.75 14.85 16.01
N GLY A 76 7.50 15.06 15.61
CA GLY A 76 6.84 14.31 14.56
C GLY A 76 5.35 14.35 14.81
N ALA A 77 4.71 15.46 14.43
CA ALA A 77 3.27 15.59 14.52
C ALA A 77 2.64 14.53 13.62
N LEU A 78 2.16 13.44 14.22
CA LEU A 78 1.70 12.30 13.46
C LEU A 78 0.30 12.59 12.90
N ILE A 79 0.22 12.80 11.59
CA ILE A 79 -1.06 13.00 10.91
C ILE A 79 -1.64 11.64 10.56
N PHE A 80 -2.41 11.05 11.48
CA PHE A 80 -3.19 9.86 11.20
C PHE A 80 -4.63 10.02 11.67
N THR A 81 -5.54 9.38 10.94
CA THR A 81 -6.96 9.36 11.26
C THR A 81 -7.29 8.21 12.19
N GLN A 82 -8.40 8.33 12.90
CA GLN A 82 -8.92 7.30 13.79
C GLN A 82 -9.01 5.92 13.11
N SER A 83 -9.29 5.90 11.80
CA SER A 83 -9.38 4.67 10.99
C SER A 83 -8.06 3.92 10.80
N THR A 84 -6.91 4.58 11.01
CA THR A 84 -5.58 3.96 10.88
C THR A 84 -5.20 3.14 12.10
N LEU A 85 -5.88 3.37 13.23
CA LEU A 85 -5.73 2.57 14.42
C LEU A 85 -6.64 1.33 14.29
N PRO A 86 -6.08 0.11 14.26
CA PRO A 86 -6.89 -1.10 14.25
C PRO A 86 -7.79 -1.13 15.48
N HIS A 87 -9.00 -1.65 15.32
CA HIS A 87 -10.15 -1.70 16.24
C HIS A 87 -9.86 -2.39 17.60
N LYS A 88 -8.94 -1.81 18.38
CA LYS A 88 -8.43 -2.32 19.67
C LYS A 88 -8.71 -1.36 20.83
N LEU A 89 -9.58 -0.38 20.62
CA LEU A 89 -10.10 0.49 21.68
C LEU A 89 -11.60 0.23 21.75
N LYS A 90 -12.04 -0.32 22.89
CA LYS A 90 -13.41 -0.79 23.14
C LYS A 90 -14.17 0.24 23.96
#